data_AF-X1V7E7-F1
#
_entry.id   AF-X1V7E7-F1
#
_cell.length_a   1.000
_cell.length_b   1.000
_cell.length_c   1.000
_cell.angle_alpha   90.00
_cell.angle_beta   90.00
_cell.angle_gamma   90.00
#
_symmetry.space_group_name_H-M   'P 1'
#
loop_
_entity.id
_entity.type
_entity.pdbx_description
1 polymer ?
#
loop_
_entity_poly.entity_id
_entity_poly.type
_entity_poly.pdbx_seq_one_letter_code
_entity_poly.pdbx_strand_id
1 'polypeptide(L)'
;MIIKNFKPSEGQHCETTATGSLLLHQGINLSEPMLFGLGEGLNFIIWNMKTMDFPFIGGRIRTDLLTQNITRHLNLKLNVLETSSLKKAWENVKENIDAEIPVGIKLDCYHLDYFTNKFHFAGHYVAMYGYDENNAYLA
;
A
#
# COMPACT_ATOMS: atom_id res chain seq x y z
N MET A 1 8.23 8.86 16.83
CA MET A 1 9.32 8.05 16.26
C MET A 1 9.34 8.25 14.75
N ILE A 2 10.51 8.47 14.14
CA ILE A 2 10.66 8.56 12.68
C ILE A 2 11.86 7.69 12.30
N ILE A 3 11.67 6.78 11.35
CA ILE A 3 12.74 5.92 10.84
C ILE A 3 13.76 6.78 10.10
N LYS A 4 15.02 6.73 10.54
CA LYS A 4 16.10 7.52 9.94
C LYS A 4 16.44 7.00 8.55
N ASN A 5 16.79 7.92 7.64
CA ASN A 5 17.20 7.60 6.26
C ASN A 5 16.16 6.82 5.43
N PHE A 6 14.89 6.83 5.84
CA PHE A 6 13.81 6.32 5.00
C PHE A 6 13.76 7.12 3.69
N LYS A 7 13.71 6.42 2.56
CA LYS A 7 13.63 7.03 1.23
C LYS A 7 12.37 6.51 0.55
N PRO A 8 11.40 7.38 0.22
CA PRO A 8 10.26 6.98 -0.57
C PRO A 8 10.72 6.63 -1.99
N SER A 9 10.11 5.60 -2.59
CA SER A 9 10.21 5.42 -4.04
C SER A 9 9.32 6.43 -4.74
N GLU A 10 9.73 6.92 -5.91
CA GLU A 10 8.86 7.75 -6.75
C GLU A 10 8.03 6.86 -7.69
N GLY A 11 6.73 7.14 -7.77
CA GLY A 11 5.80 6.41 -8.64
C GLY A 11 4.47 7.14 -8.79
N GLN A 12 3.68 6.70 -9.77
CA GLN A 12 2.35 7.24 -10.05
C GLN A 12 1.24 6.39 -9.43
N HIS A 13 1.52 5.12 -9.12
CA HIS A 13 0.53 4.22 -8.58
C HIS A 13 0.81 3.89 -7.11
N CYS A 14 -0.19 4.13 -6.27
CA CYS A 14 -0.04 4.07 -4.81
C CYS A 14 0.44 2.71 -4.28
N GLU A 15 -0.05 1.57 -4.78
CA GLU A 15 0.38 0.24 -4.29
C GLU A 15 1.83 -0.10 -4.68
N THR A 16 2.24 0.27 -5.90
CA THR A 16 3.63 0.08 -6.38
C THR A 16 4.57 1.04 -5.67
N THR A 17 4.14 2.28 -5.42
CA THR A 17 4.92 3.28 -4.68
C THR A 17 5.10 2.90 -3.22
N ALA A 18 4.03 2.44 -2.55
CA ALA A 18 4.12 1.95 -1.18
C ALA A 18 5.05 0.71 -1.11
N THR A 19 4.81 -0.29 -1.96
CA THR A 19 5.64 -1.51 -1.99
C THR A 19 7.09 -1.20 -2.34
N GLY A 20 7.33 -0.33 -3.31
CA GLY A 20 8.66 0.12 -3.73
C GLY A 20 9.41 0.81 -2.61
N SER A 21 8.74 1.66 -1.82
CA SER A 21 9.33 2.33 -0.66
C SER A 21 9.73 1.33 0.44
N LEU A 22 8.90 0.33 0.71
CA LEU A 22 9.22 -0.73 1.68
C LEU A 22 10.40 -1.59 1.22
N LEU A 23 10.43 -1.97 -0.06
CA LEU A 23 11.52 -2.74 -0.65
C LEU A 23 12.83 -1.94 -0.67
N LEU A 24 12.77 -0.64 -0.99
CA LEU A 24 13.93 0.24 -1.00
C LEU A 24 14.55 0.36 0.40
N HIS A 25 13.73 0.42 1.44
CA HIS A 25 14.21 0.38 2.84
C HIS A 25 14.93 -0.93 3.19
N GLN A 26 14.56 -2.05 2.55
CA GLN A 26 15.25 -3.34 2.66
C GLN A 26 16.47 -3.48 1.73
N GLY A 27 16.86 -2.40 1.03
CA GLY A 27 17.97 -2.40 0.08
C GLY A 27 17.65 -2.98 -1.30
N ILE A 28 16.38 -3.25 -1.60
CA ILE A 28 15.92 -3.77 -2.89
C ILE A 28 15.41 -2.59 -3.73
N ASN A 29 16.25 -2.12 -4.65
CA ASN A 29 15.91 -1.00 -5.53
C ASN A 29 15.29 -1.48 -6.85
N LEU A 30 14.02 -1.18 -7.07
CA LEU A 30 13.26 -1.55 -8.26
C LEU A 30 12.49 -0.34 -8.78
N SER A 31 12.46 -0.15 -10.10
CA SER A 31 11.63 0.88 -10.73
C SER A 31 10.15 0.49 -10.72
N GLU A 32 9.25 1.47 -10.78
CA GLU A 32 7.79 1.19 -10.85
C GLU A 32 7.40 0.26 -12.00
N PRO A 33 7.96 0.35 -13.24
CA PRO A 33 7.69 -0.63 -14.30
C PRO A 33 8.14 -2.05 -13.95
N MET A 34 9.23 -2.22 -13.21
CA MET A 34 9.68 -3.55 -12.75
C MET A 34 8.72 -4.11 -11.69
N LEU A 35 8.28 -3.29 -10.74
CA LEU A 35 7.27 -3.68 -9.74
C LEU A 35 5.96 -4.05 -10.41
N PHE A 36 5.52 -3.29 -11.43
CA PHE A 36 4.34 -3.59 -12.21
C PHE A 36 4.46 -4.93 -12.95
N GLY A 37 5.62 -5.21 -13.57
CA GLY A 37 5.90 -6.48 -14.22
C GLY A 37 5.91 -7.66 -13.24
N LEU A 38 6.67 -7.55 -12.14
CA LEU A 38 6.76 -8.55 -11.08
C LEU A 38 5.42 -8.77 -10.37
N GLY A 39 4.57 -7.75 -10.29
CA GLY A 39 3.24 -7.83 -9.72
C GLY A 39 2.21 -8.49 -10.63
N GLU A 40 2.58 -8.90 -11.85
CA GLU A 40 1.64 -9.33 -12.90
C GLU A 40 0.56 -8.26 -13.13
N GLY A 41 0.99 -6.99 -13.16
CA GLY A 41 0.11 -5.85 -13.03
C GLY A 41 -0.83 -5.65 -14.22
N LEU A 42 -0.44 -6.06 -15.43
CA LEU A 42 -1.26 -5.97 -16.63
C LEU A 42 -2.29 -7.10 -16.62
N ASN A 43 -3.57 -6.74 -16.58
CA ASN A 43 -4.67 -7.70 -16.59
C ASN A 43 -5.89 -7.06 -17.28
N PHE A 44 -6.95 -7.82 -17.48
CA PHE A 44 -8.23 -7.30 -17.95
C PHE A 44 -9.36 -7.94 -17.17
N ILE A 45 -10.18 -7.11 -16.54
CA ILE A 45 -11.36 -7.54 -15.79
C ILE A 45 -12.59 -6.78 -16.26
N ILE A 46 -13.67 -7.51 -16.50
CA ILE A 46 -15.02 -6.97 -16.58
C ILE A 46 -15.76 -7.51 -15.36
N TRP A 47 -16.13 -6.62 -14.45
CA TRP A 47 -16.89 -6.98 -13.26
C TRP A 47 -18.28 -6.37 -13.34
N ASN A 48 -19.29 -7.23 -13.40
CA ASN A 48 -20.69 -6.84 -13.52
C ASN A 48 -21.51 -7.48 -12.39
N MET A 49 -22.00 -6.67 -11.45
CA MET A 49 -22.89 -7.12 -10.37
C MET A 49 -24.29 -6.55 -10.55
N LYS A 50 -25.30 -7.27 -10.06
CA LYS A 50 -26.72 -6.84 -10.12
C LYS A 50 -26.99 -5.47 -9.48
N THR A 51 -26.13 -5.05 -8.56
CA THR A 51 -26.24 -3.79 -7.81
C THR A 51 -25.47 -2.64 -8.45
N MET A 52 -24.79 -2.86 -9.58
CA MET A 52 -24.01 -1.83 -10.28
C MET A 52 -24.82 -1.29 -11.45
N ASP A 53 -24.88 0.03 -11.59
CA ASP A 53 -25.56 0.67 -12.73
C ASP A 53 -24.84 0.37 -14.07
N PHE A 54 -23.52 0.18 -14.03
CA PHE A 54 -22.68 -0.16 -15.18
C PHE A 54 -21.56 -1.12 -14.76
N PRO A 55 -21.07 -2.00 -15.67
CA PRO A 55 -19.97 -2.89 -15.37
C PRO A 55 -18.68 -2.10 -15.14
N PHE A 56 -17.90 -2.50 -14.13
CA PHE A 56 -16.55 -2.02 -13.94
C PHE A 56 -15.62 -2.69 -14.95
N ILE A 57 -14.83 -1.89 -15.66
CA ILE A 57 -13.79 -2.36 -16.57
C ILE A 57 -12.44 -1.94 -16.00
N GLY A 58 -11.63 -2.92 -15.62
CA GLY A 58 -10.28 -2.72 -15.10
C GLY A 58 -9.22 -3.22 -16.07
N GLY A 59 -8.17 -2.44 -16.27
CA GLY A 59 -7.01 -2.81 -17.09
C GLY A 59 -5.84 -3.39 -16.28
N ARG A 60 -6.10 -3.83 -15.04
CA ARG A 60 -5.05 -4.23 -14.09
C ARG A 60 -5.48 -5.35 -13.16
N ILE A 61 -4.49 -6.01 -12.58
CA ILE A 61 -4.69 -6.99 -11.51
C ILE A 61 -5.44 -6.36 -10.33
N ARG A 62 -6.19 -7.21 -9.60
CA ARG A 62 -6.88 -6.82 -8.37
C ARG A 62 -5.90 -6.22 -7.36
N THR A 63 -6.37 -5.26 -6.59
CA THR A 63 -5.67 -4.71 -5.43
C THR A 63 -5.24 -5.83 -4.46
N ASP A 64 -4.17 -5.61 -3.71
CA ASP A 64 -3.50 -6.56 -2.82
C ASP A 64 -2.74 -7.68 -3.54
N LEU A 65 -3.24 -8.18 -4.68
CA LEU A 65 -2.58 -9.25 -5.44
C LEU A 65 -1.28 -8.78 -6.10
N LEU A 66 -1.18 -7.49 -6.47
CA LEU A 66 0.04 -6.93 -7.03
C LEU A 66 1.20 -7.07 -6.03
N THR A 67 1.01 -6.63 -4.79
CA THR A 67 2.02 -6.74 -3.72
C THR A 67 2.33 -8.20 -3.38
N GLN A 68 1.30 -9.06 -3.31
CA GLN A 68 1.49 -10.50 -3.10
C GLN A 68 2.35 -11.13 -4.20
N ASN A 69 2.09 -10.82 -5.47
CA ASN A 69 2.85 -11.32 -6.60
C ASN A 69 4.30 -10.82 -6.60
N ILE A 70 4.53 -9.53 -6.29
CA ILE A 70 5.88 -8.98 -6.13
C ILE A 70 6.64 -9.78 -5.07
N THR A 71 6.07 -9.94 -3.88
CA THR A 71 6.75 -10.67 -2.79
C THR A 71 6.99 -12.14 -3.14
N ARG A 72 6.04 -12.81 -3.79
CA ARG A 72 6.19 -14.19 -4.27
C ARG A 72 7.34 -14.33 -5.28
N HIS A 73 7.42 -13.44 -6.28
CA HIS A 73 8.47 -13.50 -7.29
C HIS A 73 9.85 -13.10 -6.75
N LEU A 74 9.91 -12.28 -5.71
CA LEU A 74 11.15 -11.94 -5.00
C LEU A 74 11.50 -12.94 -3.89
N ASN A 75 10.70 -13.99 -3.68
CA ASN A 75 10.85 -14.96 -2.59
C ASN A 75 10.90 -14.30 -1.20
N LEU A 76 10.07 -13.27 -1.00
CA LEU A 76 9.90 -12.54 0.25
C LEU A 76 8.64 -13.01 0.98
N LYS A 77 8.65 -12.89 2.31
CA LYS A 77 7.46 -13.14 3.13
C LYS A 77 6.66 -11.86 3.29
N LEU A 78 5.41 -11.87 2.82
CA LEU A 78 4.44 -10.81 3.12
C LEU A 78 3.66 -11.14 4.40
N ASN A 79 3.77 -10.29 5.42
CA ASN A 79 2.94 -10.39 6.62
C ASN A 79 1.78 -9.38 6.50
N VAL A 80 0.54 -9.88 6.49
CA VAL A 80 -0.67 -9.04 6.45
C VAL A 80 -1.41 -9.19 7.77
N LEU A 81 -1.70 -8.06 8.43
CA LEU A 81 -2.44 -8.00 9.68
C LEU A 81 -3.72 -7.19 9.46
N GLU A 82 -4.87 -7.80 9.74
CA GLU A 82 -6.18 -7.15 9.63
C GLU A 82 -6.92 -7.26 10.96
N THR A 83 -7.53 -6.16 11.40
CA THR A 83 -8.33 -6.13 12.63
C THR A 83 -9.32 -4.97 12.60
N SER A 84 -10.48 -5.17 13.24
CA SER A 84 -11.48 -4.11 13.47
C SER A 84 -11.21 -3.30 14.74
N SER A 85 -10.25 -3.71 15.58
CA SER A 85 -9.91 -2.98 16.82
C SER A 85 -8.93 -1.86 16.52
N LEU A 86 -9.34 -0.61 16.72
CA LEU A 86 -8.48 0.56 16.55
C LEU A 86 -7.21 0.48 17.39
N LYS A 87 -7.34 0.04 18.65
CA LYS A 87 -6.20 -0.13 19.56
C LYS A 87 -5.19 -1.13 19.01
N LYS A 88 -5.67 -2.30 18.57
CA LYS A 88 -4.80 -3.35 18.03
C LYS A 88 -4.17 -2.96 16.69
N ALA A 89 -4.92 -2.28 15.82
CA ALA A 89 -4.41 -1.77 14.57
C ALA A 89 -3.26 -0.79 14.79
N TRP A 90 -3.42 0.13 15.75
CA TRP A 90 -2.37 1.07 16.12
C TRP A 90 -1.16 0.38 16.74
N GLU A 91 -1.36 -0.56 17.67
CA GLU A 91 -0.27 -1.34 18.28
C GLU A 91 0.55 -2.09 17.22
N ASN A 92 -0.11 -2.77 16.27
CA ASN A 92 0.58 -3.48 15.17
C ASN A 92 1.50 -2.56 14.36
N VAL A 93 1.03 -1.35 14.03
CA VAL A 93 1.81 -0.35 13.28
C VAL A 93 2.96 0.17 14.14
N LYS A 94 2.65 0.61 15.36
CA LYS A 94 3.59 1.23 16.28
C LYS A 94 4.77 0.33 16.60
N GLU A 95 4.52 -0.95 16.90
CA GLU A 95 5.57 -1.93 17.21
C GLU A 95 6.58 -2.10 16.07
N ASN A 96 6.12 -2.08 14.82
CA ASN A 96 7.01 -2.17 13.66
C ASN A 96 7.82 -0.89 13.47
N ILE A 97 7.19 0.28 13.57
CA ILE A 97 7.90 1.56 13.44
C ILE A 97 8.94 1.74 14.54
N ASP A 98 8.61 1.36 15.79
CA ASP A 98 9.52 1.41 16.93
C ASP A 98 10.72 0.45 16.74
N ALA A 99 10.55 -0.62 15.95
CA ALA A 99 11.59 -1.56 15.54
C ALA A 99 12.34 -1.14 14.23
N GLU A 100 12.15 0.09 13.76
CA GLU A 100 12.73 0.63 12.52
C GLU A 100 12.29 -0.10 11.22
N ILE A 101 11.10 -0.72 11.25
CA ILE A 101 10.48 -1.41 10.12
C ILE A 101 9.30 -0.57 9.60
N PRO A 102 9.39 0.06 8.41
CA PRO A 102 8.27 0.77 7.82
C PRO A 102 7.16 -0.21 7.44
N VAL A 103 5.91 0.25 7.45
CA VAL A 103 4.74 -0.60 7.20
C VAL A 103 3.88 -0.06 6.07
N GLY A 104 3.37 -0.97 5.23
CA GLY A 104 2.35 -0.63 4.23
C GLY A 104 0.98 -0.52 4.90
N ILE A 105 0.24 0.53 4.59
CA ILE A 105 -1.12 0.75 5.11
C ILE A 105 -2.09 0.92 3.95
N LYS A 106 -3.22 0.22 4.04
CA LYS A 106 -4.36 0.37 3.14
C LYS A 106 -5.39 1.31 3.77
N LEU A 107 -5.75 2.37 3.05
CA LEU A 107 -6.56 3.49 3.53
C LEU A 107 -7.77 3.72 2.62
N ASP A 108 -8.81 4.32 3.19
CA ASP A 108 -9.92 4.90 2.43
C ASP A 108 -9.63 6.38 2.14
N CYS A 109 -9.53 6.72 0.85
CA CYS A 109 -9.28 8.08 0.38
C CYS A 109 -10.24 9.12 0.98
N TYR A 110 -11.48 8.71 1.30
CA TYR A 110 -12.48 9.58 1.90
C TYR A 110 -11.95 10.29 3.16
N HIS A 111 -11.18 9.59 3.99
CA HIS A 111 -10.66 10.11 5.25
C HIS A 111 -9.37 10.93 5.11
N LEU A 112 -8.81 11.07 3.91
CA LEU A 112 -7.50 11.69 3.69
C LEU A 112 -7.65 13.12 3.19
N ASP A 113 -7.07 14.08 3.90
CA ASP A 113 -7.27 15.51 3.64
C ASP A 113 -6.69 15.99 2.31
N TYR A 114 -5.67 15.30 1.79
CA TYR A 114 -5.07 15.62 0.49
C TYR A 114 -5.92 15.13 -0.70
N PHE A 115 -6.95 14.32 -0.47
CA PHE A 115 -7.97 14.02 -1.48
C PHE A 115 -9.09 15.08 -1.42
N THR A 116 -9.05 16.02 -2.35
CA THR A 116 -10.04 17.11 -2.45
C THR A 116 -11.41 16.63 -2.89
N ASN A 117 -11.48 15.59 -3.72
CA ASN A 117 -12.71 14.91 -4.11
C ASN A 117 -12.96 13.72 -3.17
N LYS A 118 -13.96 13.85 -2.30
CA LYS A 118 -14.30 12.85 -1.29
C LYS A 118 -15.22 11.78 -1.88
N PHE A 119 -14.71 10.56 -2.01
CA PHE A 119 -15.47 9.37 -2.35
C PHE A 119 -14.90 8.18 -1.57
N HIS A 120 -15.76 7.22 -1.22
CA HIS A 120 -15.32 6.02 -0.51
C HIS A 120 -14.56 5.10 -1.47
N PHE A 121 -13.28 4.91 -1.18
CA PHE A 121 -12.41 3.99 -1.89
C PHE A 121 -11.33 3.47 -0.94
N ALA A 122 -11.63 2.37 -0.26
CA ALA A 122 -10.73 1.65 0.64
C ALA A 122 -9.69 0.81 -0.13
N GLY A 123 -8.95 1.45 -1.04
CA GLY A 123 -7.96 0.84 -1.92
C GLY A 123 -6.74 1.70 -2.18
N HIS A 124 -6.48 2.68 -1.31
CA HIS A 124 -5.28 3.51 -1.38
C HIS A 124 -4.18 2.94 -0.50
N TYR A 125 -2.94 2.99 -0.97
CA TYR A 125 -1.80 2.40 -0.27
C TYR A 125 -0.73 3.46 -0.02
N VAL A 126 -0.16 3.44 1.17
CA VAL A 126 0.94 4.31 1.58
C VAL A 126 1.95 3.50 2.38
N ALA A 127 3.21 3.94 2.39
CA ALA A 127 4.22 3.45 3.31
C ALA A 127 4.30 4.40 4.51
N MET A 128 4.01 3.91 5.70
CA MET A 128 4.21 4.66 6.94
C MET A 128 5.62 4.40 7.47
N TYR A 129 6.33 5.48 7.77
CA TYR A 129 7.72 5.43 8.24
C TYR A 129 7.94 6.17 9.57
N GLY A 130 6.89 6.74 10.14
CA GLY A 130 6.97 7.45 11.39
C GLY A 130 5.61 7.85 11.94
N TYR A 131 5.60 8.25 13.21
CA TYR A 131 4.47 8.89 13.87
C TYR A 131 4.94 9.82 14.99
N ASP A 132 4.10 10.75 15.39
CA ASP A 132 4.17 11.47 16.66
C ASP A 132 2.82 11.39 17.38
N GLU A 133 2.61 12.21 18.42
CA GLU A 133 1.37 12.22 19.20
C GLU A 133 0.13 12.55 18.37
N ASN A 134 0.30 13.31 17.28
CA ASN A 134 -0.79 13.87 16.49
C ASN A 134 -0.78 13.43 15.03
N ASN A 135 0.36 12.99 14.50
CA ASN A 135 0.55 12.76 13.07
C ASN A 135 1.13 11.38 12.76
N ALA A 136 0.71 10.82 11.63
CA ALA A 136 1.42 9.74 10.95
C ALA A 136 2.21 10.33 9.77
N TYR A 137 3.44 9.84 9.58
CA TYR A 137 4.31 10.24 8.47
C TYR A 137 4.25 9.17 7.39
N LEU A 138 3.77 9.56 6.21
CA LEU A 138 3.41 8.67 5.10
C LEU A 138 4.20 9.03 3.84
N ALA A 139 4.43 8.03 3.00
CA ALA A 139 5.05 8.09 1.69
C ALA A 139 4.21 7.36 0.63
#